data_AF-A0A7S3XTX0-F1
#
_entry.id   AF-A0A7S3XTX0-F1
#
_cell.length_a   1.000
_cell.length_b   1.000
_cell.length_c   1.000
_cell.angle_alpha   90.00
_cell.angle_beta   90.00
_cell.angle_gamma   90.00
#
_symmetry.space_group_name_H-M   'P 1'
#
loop_
_entity.id
_entity.type
_entity.pdbx_description
1 polymer ?
#
loop_
_entity_poly.entity_id
_entity_poly.type
_entity_poly.pdbx_seq_one_letter_code
_entity_poly.pdbx_strand_id
1 'polypeptide(L)'
;VPAPAPAPAAKIDVVASPPPPGHKAPNVALYKAAAGGQPAFPDYAIVANCVLQVTNINNNNNKFYSLELHKGIGNCAKPFRLYTHYGRTDDLTTKGHDSGQKEIRYYDCLDDAKAGYLKIYKDKTSTKKGYKPVNLVSSKIGSTKARDQAAGTLGAATQAKMASPVSAPSINDGAKGKGKAKRRRKLQPEIAQLVQDLYAEAKDTLTSTADVTITANGIETPLGILSLEQVEEGENVLKEIAKELKKKRKSSKKLEELSGDFYTTIPTKIGRTKDQIKDAVIDTVAAVAEKQDLCQLMRDMLQVMATDAGALVGDGGVEAQYAALGCTLQPVPPESEEHRAVMERIEESVQRSHGQLDLLRGGGGGPVRAVYRARRAEEEARFTARVTKNQQLLFHGSRACNFVGLLSRGILLPKIVVSLGVTRTDGGWLGDGIYFGDFDTSLNYTSSSSKGIKYMLVNLVALGRMKDFSNITYGLQKPPKGYDSCHGNPEAEEGSEFEDHEYVVYQEDQQKVQYLLELNDEI
;
A
#
# COMPACT_ATOMS: atom_id res chain seq x y z
N VAL A 1 -6.83 -14.43 33.93
CA VAL A 1 -7.62 -13.20 33.71
C VAL A 1 -7.87 -13.09 32.22
N PRO A 2 -9.12 -13.02 31.74
CA PRO A 2 -9.39 -12.86 30.32
C PRO A 2 -8.81 -11.52 29.85
N ALA A 3 -8.17 -11.52 28.69
CA ALA A 3 -7.66 -10.29 28.08
C ALA A 3 -8.82 -9.27 27.93
N PRO A 4 -8.59 -7.98 28.23
CA PRO A 4 -9.60 -6.96 28.02
C PRO A 4 -10.00 -6.95 26.54
N ALA A 5 -11.31 -6.88 26.30
CA ALA A 5 -11.85 -6.73 24.96
C ALA A 5 -11.16 -5.55 24.25
N PRO A 6 -10.84 -5.67 22.95
CA PRO A 6 -10.23 -4.57 22.21
C PRO A 6 -11.12 -3.33 22.33
N ALA A 7 -10.53 -2.23 22.78
CA ALA A 7 -11.20 -0.94 22.84
C ALA A 7 -11.72 -0.59 21.42
N PRO A 8 -12.94 -0.04 21.29
CA PRO A 8 -13.46 0.35 20.00
C PRO A 8 -12.54 1.38 19.35
N ALA A 9 -12.30 1.19 18.05
CA ALA A 9 -11.54 2.07 17.17
C ALA A 9 -11.90 3.55 17.39
N ALA A 10 -10.90 4.41 17.20
CA ALA A 10 -10.95 5.84 17.44
C ALA A 10 -12.29 6.45 16.99
N LYS A 11 -12.96 7.14 17.92
CA LYS A 11 -14.18 7.89 17.65
C LYS A 11 -13.87 8.92 16.57
N ILE A 12 -14.42 8.73 15.39
CA ILE A 12 -14.65 9.84 14.45
C ILE A 12 -15.46 10.85 15.25
N ASP A 13 -14.97 12.09 15.36
CA ASP A 13 -15.66 13.19 16.04
C ASP A 13 -16.93 13.54 15.25
N VAL A 14 -17.98 12.71 15.42
CA VAL A 14 -19.32 12.89 14.85
C VAL A 14 -20.02 14.02 15.61
N VAL A 15 -19.43 15.22 15.55
CA VAL A 15 -19.72 16.42 16.36
C VAL A 15 -19.02 16.38 17.73
N ALA A 16 -18.04 17.28 17.94
CA ALA A 16 -17.28 17.45 19.20
C ALA A 16 -18.13 17.70 20.47
N SER A 17 -19.45 17.89 20.32
CA SER A 17 -20.43 17.90 21.42
C SER A 17 -21.79 17.42 20.88
N PRO A 18 -22.25 16.19 21.22
CA PRO A 18 -23.56 15.69 20.79
C PRO A 18 -24.68 16.57 21.36
N PRO A 19 -25.90 16.55 20.76
CA PRO A 19 -27.04 17.27 21.32
C PRO A 19 -27.40 16.70 22.70
N PRO A 20 -28.13 17.46 23.54
CA PRO A 20 -28.55 17.01 24.86
C PRO A 20 -29.23 15.62 24.83
N PRO A 21 -29.02 14.77 25.85
CA PRO A 21 -29.67 13.46 25.92
C PRO A 21 -31.20 13.58 25.78
N GLY A 22 -31.79 12.81 24.86
CA GLY A 22 -33.23 12.83 24.61
C GLY A 22 -33.72 13.87 23.58
N HIS A 23 -32.85 14.76 23.09
CA HIS A 23 -33.20 15.74 22.07
C HIS A 23 -33.51 15.06 20.72
N LYS A 24 -34.69 15.31 20.16
CA LYS A 24 -35.13 14.73 18.88
C LYS A 24 -35.07 15.77 17.78
N ALA A 25 -34.50 15.37 16.64
CA ALA A 25 -34.45 16.23 15.46
C ALA A 25 -35.89 16.58 14.99
N PRO A 26 -36.19 17.87 14.75
CA PRO A 26 -37.47 18.26 14.17
C PRO A 26 -37.59 17.72 12.73
N ASN A 27 -38.83 17.50 12.28
CA ASN A 27 -39.08 17.23 10.87
C ASN A 27 -38.93 18.55 10.09
N VAL A 28 -37.96 18.60 9.20
CA VAL A 28 -37.67 19.76 8.35
C VAL A 28 -37.88 19.41 6.88
N ALA A 29 -38.17 20.44 6.08
CA ALA A 29 -38.31 20.29 4.64
C ALA A 29 -37.01 19.77 3.99
N LEU A 30 -37.19 18.91 2.99
CA LEU A 30 -36.11 18.34 2.20
C LEU A 30 -36.06 19.01 0.83
N TYR A 31 -34.92 19.61 0.50
CA TYR A 31 -34.71 20.29 -0.77
C TYR A 31 -33.73 19.49 -1.62
N LYS A 32 -33.99 19.38 -2.93
CA LYS A 32 -32.94 18.98 -3.88
C LYS A 32 -32.02 20.18 -4.11
N ALA A 33 -30.71 19.96 -4.21
CA ALA A 33 -29.74 21.07 -4.24
C ALA A 33 -29.98 22.11 -5.36
N ALA A 34 -30.52 21.70 -6.50
CA ALA A 34 -30.84 22.58 -7.63
C ALA A 34 -32.30 23.09 -7.65
N ALA A 35 -33.11 22.80 -6.62
CA ALA A 35 -34.50 23.25 -6.57
C ALA A 35 -34.63 24.72 -6.14
N GLY A 36 -35.55 25.46 -6.75
CA GLY A 36 -35.93 26.80 -6.31
C GLY A 36 -36.64 26.78 -4.93
N GLY A 37 -36.69 27.95 -4.27
CA GLY A 37 -37.40 28.11 -2.99
C GLY A 37 -36.62 27.68 -1.74
N GLN A 38 -35.31 27.48 -1.86
CA GLN A 38 -34.43 27.22 -0.71
C GLN A 38 -34.15 28.51 0.08
N PRO A 39 -34.02 28.43 1.43
CA PRO A 39 -33.50 29.53 2.23
C PRO A 39 -32.15 30.04 1.72
N ALA A 40 -31.93 31.36 1.79
CA ALA A 40 -30.65 31.97 1.44
C ALA A 40 -29.54 31.44 2.34
N PHE A 41 -28.43 31.01 1.72
CA PHE A 41 -27.27 30.45 2.40
C PHE A 41 -25.99 30.81 1.63
N PRO A 42 -25.60 32.10 1.61
CA PRO A 42 -24.61 32.66 0.69
C PRO A 42 -23.21 32.09 0.89
N ASP A 43 -22.80 31.90 2.14
CA ASP A 43 -21.53 31.26 2.47
C ASP A 43 -21.64 30.38 3.73
N TYR A 44 -20.64 29.54 3.99
CA TYR A 44 -20.68 28.59 5.11
C TYR A 44 -19.34 28.04 5.58
N ALA A 45 -19.28 27.61 6.84
CA ALA A 45 -18.23 26.75 7.39
C ALA A 45 -18.76 25.32 7.56
N ILE A 46 -17.91 24.32 7.31
CA ILE A 46 -18.21 22.92 7.61
C ILE A 46 -17.88 22.69 9.09
N VAL A 47 -18.88 22.30 9.87
CA VAL A 47 -18.78 22.08 11.33
C VAL A 47 -18.51 20.62 11.66
N ALA A 48 -19.08 19.71 10.86
CA ALA A 48 -18.85 18.28 10.95
C ALA A 48 -19.08 17.66 9.58
N ASN A 49 -18.32 16.63 9.24
CA ASN A 49 -18.51 15.87 8.02
C ASN A 49 -18.13 14.41 8.22
N CYS A 50 -18.76 13.53 7.47
CA CYS A 50 -18.33 12.14 7.34
C CYS A 50 -18.59 11.65 5.92
N VAL A 51 -17.69 10.79 5.45
CA VAL A 51 -17.87 10.03 4.21
C VAL A 51 -18.15 8.59 4.59
N LEU A 52 -19.22 8.03 4.04
CA LEU A 52 -19.61 6.65 4.25
C LEU A 52 -19.61 5.90 2.92
N GLN A 53 -19.29 4.63 2.97
CA GLN A 53 -19.31 3.72 1.82
C GLN A 53 -20.05 2.44 2.19
N VAL A 54 -20.69 1.82 1.21
CA VAL A 54 -21.12 0.42 1.32
C VAL A 54 -20.92 -0.28 0.00
N THR A 55 -20.27 -1.43 0.07
CA THR A 55 -20.22 -2.40 -1.01
C THR A 55 -20.87 -3.70 -0.58
N ASN A 56 -21.93 -4.08 -1.29
CA ASN A 56 -22.61 -5.35 -1.14
C ASN A 56 -22.71 -5.98 -2.53
N ILE A 57 -21.85 -6.96 -2.75
CA ILE A 57 -21.70 -7.68 -4.02
C ILE A 57 -23.04 -8.33 -4.43
N ASN A 58 -23.71 -8.99 -3.48
CA ASN A 58 -24.93 -9.77 -3.75
C ASN A 58 -26.08 -8.92 -4.30
N ASN A 59 -26.15 -7.66 -3.87
CA ASN A 59 -27.16 -6.72 -4.32
C ASN A 59 -26.64 -5.73 -5.37
N ASN A 60 -25.43 -5.95 -5.91
CA ASN A 60 -24.75 -5.03 -6.84
C ASN A 60 -24.82 -3.57 -6.32
N ASN A 61 -24.55 -3.40 -5.04
CA ASN A 61 -24.47 -2.09 -4.41
C ASN A 61 -23.00 -1.75 -4.24
N ASN A 62 -22.57 -0.65 -4.85
CA ASN A 62 -21.34 0.05 -4.53
C ASN A 62 -21.71 1.54 -4.43
N LYS A 63 -21.92 2.03 -3.21
CA LYS A 63 -22.59 3.31 -2.96
C LYS A 63 -21.86 4.12 -1.90
N PHE A 64 -21.76 5.41 -2.17
CA PHE A 64 -21.21 6.40 -1.25
C PHE A 64 -22.30 7.26 -0.63
N TYR A 65 -21.99 7.86 0.53
CA TYR A 65 -22.82 8.85 1.19
C TYR A 65 -21.93 9.84 1.95
N SER A 66 -21.79 11.07 1.44
CA SER A 66 -21.23 12.20 2.18
C SER A 66 -22.33 12.91 2.94
N LEU A 67 -22.06 13.22 4.21
CA LEU A 67 -22.95 13.94 5.12
C LEU A 67 -22.16 15.06 5.80
N GLU A 68 -22.60 16.30 5.60
CA GLU A 68 -21.97 17.51 6.12
C GLU A 68 -22.99 18.34 6.93
N LEU A 69 -22.54 18.88 8.07
CA LEU A 69 -23.21 19.90 8.85
C LEU A 69 -22.53 21.24 8.64
N HIS A 70 -23.26 22.20 8.10
CA HIS A 70 -22.75 23.53 7.79
C HIS A 70 -23.33 24.57 8.74
N LYS A 71 -22.50 25.56 9.07
CA LYS A 71 -22.90 26.83 9.71
C LYS A 71 -22.82 27.95 8.68
N GLY A 72 -23.93 28.63 8.45
CA GLY A 72 -24.02 29.74 7.52
C GLY A 72 -23.17 30.94 7.96
N ILE A 73 -22.60 31.64 6.99
CA ILE A 73 -21.86 32.89 7.14
C ILE A 73 -22.59 33.96 6.34
N GLY A 74 -22.90 35.08 6.97
CA GLY A 74 -23.71 36.15 6.37
C GLY A 74 -25.20 36.04 6.71
N ASN A 75 -26.05 36.64 5.88
CA ASN A 75 -27.48 36.71 6.13
C ASN A 75 -28.18 35.38 5.76
N CYS A 76 -28.33 34.50 6.74
CA CYS A 76 -29.02 33.22 6.61
C CYS A 76 -30.27 33.20 7.49
N ALA A 77 -31.47 33.10 6.90
CA ALA A 77 -32.72 32.94 7.65
C ALA A 77 -32.72 31.68 8.53
N LYS A 78 -32.06 30.61 8.06
CA LYS A 78 -31.77 29.40 8.83
C LYS A 78 -30.26 29.21 8.91
N PRO A 79 -29.63 29.36 10.09
CA PRO A 79 -28.17 29.42 10.21
C PRO A 79 -27.47 28.07 10.07
N PHE A 80 -28.19 26.94 10.09
CA PHE A 80 -27.60 25.61 9.97
C PHE A 80 -28.19 24.83 8.82
N ARG A 81 -27.33 24.07 8.13
CA ARG A 81 -27.71 23.27 6.95
C ARG A 81 -27.07 21.90 7.02
N LEU A 82 -27.85 20.84 6.86
CA LEU A 82 -27.32 19.53 6.51
C LEU A 82 -27.27 19.41 5.00
N TYR A 83 -26.11 19.03 4.49
CA TYR A 83 -25.88 18.76 3.09
C TYR A 83 -25.51 17.29 2.94
N THR A 84 -26.20 16.59 2.05
CA THR A 84 -25.92 15.17 1.77
C THR A 84 -25.70 14.96 0.30
N HIS A 85 -24.65 14.22 -0.05
CA HIS A 85 -24.29 13.86 -1.41
C HIS A 85 -24.09 12.36 -1.50
N TYR A 86 -24.89 11.67 -2.32
CA TYR A 86 -24.88 10.22 -2.37
C TYR A 86 -25.19 9.68 -3.77
N GLY A 87 -24.68 8.50 -4.07
CA GLY A 87 -24.80 7.92 -5.39
C GLY A 87 -24.11 6.57 -5.46
N ARG A 88 -23.86 6.12 -6.69
CA ARG A 88 -23.01 4.96 -6.94
C ARG A 88 -21.55 5.39 -7.00
N THR A 89 -20.67 4.61 -6.40
CA THR A 89 -19.22 4.87 -6.43
C THR A 89 -18.66 4.77 -7.84
N ASP A 90 -19.12 3.78 -8.63
CA ASP A 90 -18.67 3.58 -10.02
C ASP A 90 -19.04 4.78 -10.93
N ASP A 91 -20.03 5.59 -10.56
CA ASP A 91 -20.42 6.78 -11.32
C ASP A 91 -19.45 7.94 -11.09
N LEU A 92 -18.73 7.96 -9.96
CA LEU A 92 -17.76 9.01 -9.66
C LEU A 92 -16.55 8.95 -10.59
N THR A 93 -16.16 7.75 -11.03
CA THR A 93 -15.08 7.57 -12.02
C THR A 93 -15.56 7.83 -13.44
N THR A 94 -16.77 7.35 -13.78
CA THR A 94 -17.27 7.38 -15.17
C THR A 94 -17.99 8.67 -15.56
N LYS A 95 -18.62 9.36 -14.61
CA LYS A 95 -19.43 10.58 -14.84
C LYS A 95 -18.89 11.79 -14.08
N GLY A 96 -17.80 11.63 -13.34
CA GLY A 96 -17.18 12.67 -12.53
C GLY A 96 -17.70 12.75 -11.09
N HIS A 97 -16.92 13.47 -10.29
CA HIS A 97 -17.07 13.56 -8.83
C HIS A 97 -18.35 14.25 -8.34
N ASP A 98 -19.06 14.97 -9.23
CA ASP A 98 -20.34 15.61 -8.91
C ASP A 98 -21.56 14.71 -9.22
N SER A 99 -21.34 13.49 -9.71
CA SER A 99 -22.42 12.54 -9.99
C SER A 99 -23.15 12.09 -8.73
N GLY A 100 -24.46 11.83 -8.85
CA GLY A 100 -25.30 11.40 -7.74
C GLY A 100 -26.38 12.43 -7.38
N GLN A 101 -27.03 12.21 -6.24
CA GLN A 101 -28.10 13.05 -5.71
C GLN A 101 -27.57 13.91 -4.57
N LYS A 102 -28.07 15.15 -4.51
CA LYS A 102 -27.72 16.14 -3.49
C LYS A 102 -29.00 16.61 -2.83
N GLU A 103 -29.07 16.43 -1.52
CA GLU A 103 -30.20 16.86 -0.71
C GLU A 103 -29.75 17.79 0.42
N ILE A 104 -30.65 18.71 0.77
CA ILE A 104 -30.39 19.79 1.70
C ILE A 104 -31.53 19.89 2.71
N ARG A 105 -31.18 20.09 3.98
CA ARG A 105 -32.12 20.32 5.09
C ARG A 105 -31.63 21.52 5.90
N TYR A 106 -32.52 22.43 6.29
CA TYR A 106 -32.18 23.63 7.03
C TYR A 106 -32.74 23.59 8.45
N TYR A 107 -32.00 24.11 9.42
CA TYR A 107 -32.32 24.10 10.85
C TYR A 107 -32.09 25.47 11.46
N ASP A 108 -32.90 25.80 12.47
CA ASP A 108 -32.88 27.10 13.14
C ASP A 108 -31.82 27.16 14.25
N CYS A 109 -31.50 26.01 14.87
CA CYS A 109 -30.47 25.90 15.90
C CYS A 109 -29.49 24.75 15.66
N LEU A 110 -28.32 24.83 16.30
CA LEU A 110 -27.24 23.87 16.13
C LEU A 110 -27.62 22.49 16.68
N ASP A 111 -28.31 22.41 17.82
CA ASP A 111 -28.65 21.14 18.45
C ASP A 111 -29.66 20.33 17.63
N ASP A 112 -30.64 20.99 17.00
CA ASP A 112 -31.54 20.35 16.04
C ASP A 112 -30.77 19.81 14.82
N ALA A 113 -29.84 20.61 14.30
CA ALA A 113 -29.02 20.22 13.16
C ALA A 113 -28.11 19.02 13.50
N LYS A 114 -27.50 19.02 14.70
CA LYS A 114 -26.71 17.89 15.22
C LYS A 114 -27.57 16.64 15.44
N ALA A 115 -28.77 16.79 15.99
CA ALA A 115 -29.70 15.67 16.14
C ALA A 115 -30.11 15.10 14.78
N GLY A 116 -30.36 15.96 13.80
CA GLY A 116 -30.64 15.56 12.41
C GLY A 116 -29.46 14.83 11.77
N TYR A 117 -28.24 15.34 11.95
CA TYR A 117 -27.00 14.73 11.49
C TYR A 117 -26.84 13.32 12.06
N LEU A 118 -26.95 13.17 13.39
CA LEU A 118 -26.83 11.90 14.08
C LEU A 118 -27.93 10.91 13.69
N LYS A 119 -29.16 11.40 13.45
CA LYS A 119 -30.27 10.57 12.98
C LYS A 119 -29.95 9.97 11.61
N ILE A 120 -29.46 10.77 10.66
CA ILE A 120 -29.06 10.29 9.33
C ILE A 120 -27.88 9.34 9.44
N TYR A 121 -26.84 9.72 10.19
CA TYR A 121 -25.66 8.88 10.41
C TYR A 121 -26.06 7.49 10.93
N LYS A 122 -26.83 7.43 12.03
CA LYS A 122 -27.29 6.17 12.64
C LYS A 122 -28.18 5.34 11.71
N ASP A 123 -29.03 5.97 10.90
CA ASP A 123 -29.83 5.25 9.89
C ASP A 123 -28.92 4.60 8.84
N LYS A 124 -27.94 5.35 8.31
CA LYS A 124 -27.03 4.87 7.26
C LYS A 124 -26.06 3.80 7.77
N THR A 125 -25.55 3.95 9.00
CA THR A 125 -24.66 2.97 9.62
C THR A 125 -25.39 1.83 10.33
N SER A 126 -26.72 1.78 10.25
CA SER A 126 -27.51 0.67 10.79
C SER A 126 -27.18 -0.63 10.06
N THR A 127 -27.38 -1.78 10.72
CA THR A 127 -27.22 -3.11 10.11
C THR A 127 -28.08 -3.31 8.86
N LYS A 128 -29.21 -2.60 8.75
CA LYS A 128 -30.09 -2.64 7.57
C LYS A 128 -29.48 -1.95 6.35
N LYS A 129 -28.73 -0.86 6.54
CA LYS A 129 -28.15 -0.06 5.46
C LYS A 129 -26.68 -0.40 5.20
N GLY A 130 -25.94 -0.74 6.26
CA GLY A 130 -24.61 -1.31 6.20
C GLY A 130 -23.50 -0.34 5.81
N TYR A 131 -23.74 0.98 5.78
CA TYR A 131 -22.68 1.93 5.46
C TYR A 131 -21.64 1.97 6.58
N LYS A 132 -20.37 2.02 6.18
CA LYS A 132 -19.24 2.17 7.08
C LYS A 132 -18.55 3.51 6.81
N PRO A 133 -18.03 4.19 7.85
CA PRO A 133 -17.22 5.37 7.63
C PRO A 133 -15.92 5.00 6.91
N VAL A 134 -15.44 5.93 6.07
CA VAL A 134 -14.15 5.82 5.37
C VAL A 134 -13.28 6.99 5.81
N ASN A 135 -12.09 6.68 6.35
CA ASN A 135 -11.12 7.63 6.83
C ASN A 135 -10.25 8.13 5.67
N LEU A 136 -10.76 9.13 4.95
CA LEU A 136 -10.05 9.80 3.87
C LEU A 136 -9.17 10.93 4.40
N VAL A 137 -8.00 11.11 3.79
CA VAL A 137 -7.15 12.30 3.99
C VAL A 137 -7.87 13.53 3.47
N SER A 138 -8.55 13.38 2.33
CA SER A 138 -9.33 14.43 1.69
C SER A 138 -10.45 13.81 0.87
N SER A 139 -11.59 14.51 0.72
CA SER A 139 -12.75 13.98 0.00
C SER A 139 -12.96 14.69 -1.35
N LYS A 140 -13.25 13.89 -2.39
CA LYS A 140 -13.68 14.38 -3.71
C LYS A 140 -15.19 14.54 -3.84
N ILE A 141 -15.94 14.15 -2.81
CA ILE A 141 -17.39 14.20 -2.82
C ILE A 141 -17.89 15.15 -1.73
N GLY A 142 -19.09 15.69 -1.92
CA GLY A 142 -19.70 16.59 -0.95
C GLY A 142 -19.90 17.97 -1.53
N SER A 143 -19.93 18.97 -0.66
CA SER A 143 -20.08 20.36 -1.05
C SER A 143 -18.82 20.89 -1.75
N THR A 144 -18.92 22.01 -2.47
CA THR A 144 -17.76 22.63 -3.13
C THR A 144 -16.64 22.90 -2.13
N LYS A 145 -16.95 23.50 -0.98
CA LYS A 145 -15.96 23.73 0.09
C LYS A 145 -15.29 22.46 0.61
N ALA A 146 -16.00 21.34 0.73
CA ALA A 146 -15.38 20.09 1.16
C ALA A 146 -14.32 19.61 0.15
N ARG A 147 -14.63 19.77 -1.15
CA ARG A 147 -13.72 19.44 -2.26
C ARG A 147 -12.58 20.44 -2.39
N ASP A 148 -12.82 21.72 -2.11
CA ASP A 148 -11.79 22.77 -2.19
C ASP A 148 -10.83 22.73 -0.99
N GLN A 149 -11.32 22.44 0.22
CA GLN A 149 -10.47 22.16 1.39
C GLN A 149 -9.57 20.95 1.16
N ALA A 150 -10.04 19.96 0.39
CA ALA A 150 -9.25 18.84 -0.07
C ALA A 150 -8.18 19.22 -1.11
N ALA A 151 -8.34 20.32 -1.83
CA ALA A 151 -7.37 20.82 -2.82
C ALA A 151 -6.34 21.81 -2.24
N GLY A 152 -6.69 22.56 -1.19
CA GLY A 152 -5.90 23.72 -0.70
C GLY A 152 -5.17 23.59 0.64
N THR A 153 -5.44 22.57 1.46
CA THR A 153 -4.90 22.48 2.84
C THR A 153 -4.36 21.10 3.20
N LEU A 154 -3.26 20.66 2.58
CA LEU A 154 -2.74 19.30 2.81
C LEU A 154 -1.20 19.21 2.95
N GLY A 155 -0.55 20.25 3.49
CA GLY A 155 0.87 20.16 3.89
C GLY A 155 1.08 19.51 5.26
N ALA A 156 0.40 20.02 6.30
CA ALA A 156 0.68 19.65 7.70
C ALA A 156 -0.22 18.52 8.26
N ALA A 157 -1.52 18.51 7.93
CA ALA A 157 -2.46 17.48 8.40
C ALA A 157 -2.24 16.11 7.72
N THR A 158 -1.78 16.15 6.47
CA THR A 158 -1.38 15.00 5.64
C THR A 158 -0.17 14.29 6.23
N GLN A 159 0.87 15.03 6.62
CA GLN A 159 2.04 14.48 7.31
C GLN A 159 1.68 13.86 8.66
N ALA A 160 0.80 14.51 9.44
CA ALA A 160 0.38 14.01 10.75
C ALA A 160 -0.50 12.75 10.70
N LYS A 161 -1.29 12.57 9.63
CA LYS A 161 -2.12 11.36 9.41
C LYS A 161 -1.42 10.24 8.65
N MET A 162 -0.28 10.52 7.99
CA MET A 162 0.52 9.54 7.24
C MET A 162 1.77 9.06 7.99
N ALA A 163 2.17 9.74 9.08
CA ALA A 163 3.32 9.33 9.87
C ALA A 163 2.95 8.28 10.94
N SER A 164 3.42 7.05 10.74
CA SER A 164 3.72 6.12 11.84
C SER A 164 5.17 6.33 12.31
N PRO A 165 5.52 5.99 13.57
CA PRO A 165 6.81 6.32 14.16
C PRO A 165 7.91 5.44 13.57
N VAL A 166 8.40 5.80 12.39
CA VAL A 166 9.71 5.37 11.93
C VAL A 166 10.61 6.58 12.05
N SER A 167 11.51 6.51 13.02
CA SER A 167 12.49 7.54 13.34
C SER A 167 13.45 7.74 12.16
N ALA A 168 13.10 8.65 11.26
CA ALA A 168 14.05 9.18 10.30
C ALA A 168 15.23 9.83 11.06
N PRO A 169 16.49 9.61 10.64
CA PRO A 169 17.63 10.27 11.27
C PRO A 169 17.55 11.77 11.02
N SER A 170 17.39 12.55 12.09
CA SER A 170 17.68 13.97 12.07
C SER A 170 19.20 14.11 11.97
N ILE A 171 19.72 14.44 10.79
CA ILE A 171 21.10 14.90 10.66
C ILE A 171 21.15 16.31 11.24
N ASN A 172 21.35 16.39 12.57
CA ASN A 172 21.71 17.60 13.28
C ASN A 172 23.21 17.84 13.08
N ASP A 173 23.57 18.47 11.97
CA ASP A 173 24.81 19.26 11.94
C ASP A 173 24.50 20.64 12.51
N GLY A 174 24.95 20.84 13.74
CA GLY A 174 24.84 22.11 14.43
C GLY A 174 25.64 23.20 13.72
N ALA A 175 24.95 24.12 13.06
CA ALA A 175 25.47 25.45 12.75
C ALA A 175 24.31 26.43 12.58
N LYS A 176 24.07 27.26 13.61
CA LYS A 176 23.26 28.47 13.49
C LYS A 176 23.99 29.44 12.55
N GLY A 177 23.61 29.46 11.29
CA GLY A 177 24.11 30.40 10.27
C GLY A 177 22.98 30.89 9.38
N LYS A 178 22.79 32.20 9.30
CA LYS A 178 21.76 32.86 8.50
C LYS A 178 21.94 32.58 7.00
N GLY A 179 20.88 32.08 6.36
CA GLY A 179 20.48 32.27 4.96
C GLY A 179 21.55 32.23 3.86
N LYS A 180 21.76 31.04 3.27
CA LYS A 180 22.00 30.84 1.83
C LYS A 180 21.29 29.55 1.39
N ALA A 181 20.47 29.62 0.34
CA ALA A 181 19.79 28.46 -0.23
C ALA A 181 20.82 27.37 -0.58
N LYS A 182 20.72 26.21 0.08
CA LYS A 182 21.63 25.07 -0.13
C LYS A 182 21.45 24.61 -1.59
N ARG A 183 22.47 24.77 -2.43
CA ARG A 183 22.48 24.25 -3.82
C ARG A 183 22.13 22.77 -3.75
N ARG A 184 20.94 22.37 -4.23
CA ARG A 184 20.56 20.95 -4.34
C ARG A 184 21.62 20.28 -5.22
N ARG A 185 22.32 19.26 -4.70
CA ARG A 185 23.27 18.49 -5.51
C ARG A 185 22.44 17.77 -6.58
N LYS A 186 22.74 18.04 -7.85
CA LYS A 186 22.08 17.36 -8.97
C LYS A 186 22.49 15.88 -8.93
N LEU A 187 21.52 14.98 -9.05
CA LEU A 187 21.80 13.54 -9.13
C LEU A 187 22.58 13.24 -10.41
N GLN A 188 23.35 12.15 -10.37
CA GLN A 188 23.94 11.59 -11.59
C GLN A 188 22.80 11.21 -12.55
N PRO A 189 22.92 11.49 -13.87
CA PRO A 189 21.84 11.24 -14.83
C PRO A 189 21.30 9.80 -14.79
N GLU A 190 22.18 8.82 -14.62
CA GLU A 190 21.86 7.40 -14.58
C GLU A 190 20.98 7.07 -13.35
N ILE A 191 21.34 7.60 -12.18
CA ILE A 191 20.54 7.46 -10.95
C ILE A 191 19.20 8.19 -11.07
N ALA A 192 19.20 9.37 -11.68
CA ALA A 192 17.96 10.09 -11.91
C ALA A 192 17.01 9.29 -12.81
N GLN A 193 17.52 8.70 -13.90
CA GLN A 193 16.71 7.89 -14.80
C GLN A 193 16.18 6.63 -14.11
N LEU A 194 17.03 5.89 -13.39
CA LEU A 194 16.64 4.71 -12.62
C LEU A 194 15.49 5.04 -11.65
N VAL A 195 15.65 6.10 -10.86
CA VAL A 195 14.62 6.51 -9.89
C VAL A 195 13.31 6.88 -10.58
N GLN A 196 13.38 7.64 -11.68
CA GLN A 196 12.19 7.97 -12.46
C GLN A 196 11.47 6.73 -12.96
N ASP A 197 12.22 5.73 -13.44
CA ASP A 197 11.68 4.50 -14.03
C ASP A 197 11.02 3.62 -12.98
N LEU A 198 11.65 3.46 -11.81
CA LEU A 198 11.06 2.73 -10.68
C LEU A 198 9.74 3.37 -10.21
N TYR A 199 9.70 4.69 -10.08
CA TYR A 199 8.49 5.39 -9.69
C TYR A 199 7.42 5.38 -10.78
N ALA A 200 7.80 5.48 -12.06
CA ALA A 200 6.85 5.37 -13.18
C ALA A 200 6.18 4.00 -13.18
N GLU A 201 6.96 2.92 -13.06
CA GLU A 201 6.45 1.55 -13.04
C GLU A 201 5.48 1.29 -11.86
N ALA A 202 5.84 1.76 -10.66
CA ALA A 202 4.98 1.69 -9.49
C ALA A 202 3.66 2.47 -9.68
N LYS A 203 3.73 3.67 -10.28
CA LYS A 203 2.56 4.51 -10.56
C LYS A 203 1.64 3.89 -11.62
N ASP A 204 2.21 3.36 -12.69
CA ASP A 204 1.47 2.76 -13.81
C ASP A 204 0.77 1.48 -13.35
N THR A 205 1.42 0.69 -12.49
CA THR A 205 0.78 -0.49 -11.87
C THR A 205 -0.42 -0.11 -11.00
N LEU A 206 -0.28 0.91 -10.15
CA LEU A 206 -1.38 1.37 -9.29
C LEU A 206 -2.56 1.88 -10.11
N THR A 207 -2.29 2.76 -11.08
CA THR A 207 -3.34 3.38 -11.91
C THR A 207 -4.06 2.35 -12.78
N SER A 208 -3.37 1.35 -13.31
CA SER A 208 -3.96 0.29 -14.14
C SER A 208 -4.74 -0.77 -13.34
N THR A 209 -4.30 -1.10 -12.11
CA THR A 209 -4.87 -2.22 -11.34
C THR A 209 -6.04 -1.81 -10.44
N ALA A 210 -6.08 -0.57 -9.95
CA ALA A 210 -6.99 -0.17 -8.87
C ALA A 210 -7.95 0.97 -9.22
N ASP A 211 -7.99 1.44 -10.47
CA ASP A 211 -8.74 2.64 -10.89
C ASP A 211 -8.46 3.85 -9.97
N VAL A 212 -7.21 3.97 -9.48
CA VAL A 212 -6.77 5.08 -8.62
C VAL A 212 -6.03 6.14 -9.42
N THR A 213 -6.11 7.39 -8.96
CA THR A 213 -5.32 8.51 -9.49
C THR A 213 -4.23 8.88 -8.52
N ILE A 214 -3.00 9.06 -8.99
CA ILE A 214 -1.88 9.49 -8.14
C ILE A 214 -1.78 11.02 -8.21
N THR A 215 -1.88 11.66 -7.05
CA THR A 215 -1.87 13.12 -6.92
C THR A 215 -0.74 13.58 -6.01
N ALA A 216 -0.48 14.88 -5.94
CA ALA A 216 0.56 15.44 -5.06
C ALA A 216 0.26 15.20 -3.58
N ASN A 217 -1.01 14.93 -3.28
CA ASN A 217 -1.52 14.82 -1.93
C ASN A 217 -1.76 13.36 -1.50
N GLY A 218 -1.64 12.39 -2.42
CA GLY A 218 -1.78 10.96 -2.11
C GLY A 218 -2.30 10.10 -3.25
N ILE A 219 -2.56 8.83 -2.92
CA ILE A 219 -3.28 7.89 -3.77
C ILE A 219 -4.77 8.15 -3.63
N GLU A 220 -5.39 8.52 -4.74
CA GLU A 220 -6.77 8.98 -4.78
C GLU A 220 -7.69 7.93 -5.38
N THR A 221 -8.71 7.56 -4.60
CA THR A 221 -9.81 6.70 -5.00
C THR A 221 -11.01 7.53 -5.47
N PRO A 222 -12.10 6.94 -5.98
CA PRO A 222 -13.27 7.70 -6.42
C PRO A 222 -13.87 8.58 -5.31
N LEU A 223 -13.69 8.23 -4.04
CA LEU A 223 -14.18 9.03 -2.90
C LEU A 223 -13.22 10.13 -2.46
N GLY A 224 -11.93 10.01 -2.78
CA GLY A 224 -10.86 10.90 -2.34
C GLY A 224 -9.58 10.17 -1.96
N ILE A 225 -8.68 10.89 -1.27
CA ILE A 225 -7.34 10.41 -0.96
C ILE A 225 -7.35 9.43 0.20
N LEU A 226 -6.78 8.24 -0.02
CA LEU A 226 -6.66 7.19 0.99
C LEU A 226 -5.69 7.60 2.12
N SER A 227 -6.04 7.20 3.34
CA SER A 227 -5.12 7.23 4.48
C SER A 227 -4.37 5.90 4.60
N LEU A 228 -3.23 5.92 5.28
CA LEU A 228 -2.49 4.70 5.61
C LEU A 228 -3.33 3.75 6.47
N GLU A 229 -4.06 4.28 7.46
CA GLU A 229 -4.99 3.53 8.31
C GLU A 229 -6.03 2.76 7.47
N GLN A 230 -6.56 3.39 6.43
CA GLN A 230 -7.54 2.76 5.54
C GLN A 230 -6.93 1.58 4.76
N VAL A 231 -5.69 1.71 4.30
CA VAL A 231 -4.96 0.62 3.63
C VAL A 231 -4.72 -0.54 4.60
N GLU A 232 -4.32 -0.25 5.83
CA GLU A 232 -4.12 -1.27 6.89
C GLU A 232 -5.42 -1.98 7.27
N GLU A 233 -6.55 -1.25 7.33
CA GLU A 233 -7.87 -1.85 7.52
C GLU A 233 -8.21 -2.80 6.37
N GLY A 234 -7.92 -2.41 5.11
CA GLY A 234 -8.12 -3.25 3.94
C GLY A 234 -7.33 -4.56 4.00
N GLU A 235 -6.06 -4.48 4.41
CA GLU A 235 -5.23 -5.66 4.64
C GLU A 235 -5.77 -6.57 5.74
N ASN A 236 -6.38 -6.00 6.79
CA ASN A 236 -7.02 -6.78 7.84
C ASN A 236 -8.26 -7.51 7.34
N VAL A 237 -9.05 -6.92 6.44
CA VAL A 237 -10.16 -7.63 5.78
C VAL A 237 -9.64 -8.80 4.93
N LEU A 238 -8.55 -8.61 4.18
CA LEU A 238 -7.90 -9.69 3.41
C LEU A 238 -7.43 -10.84 4.31
N LYS A 239 -6.95 -10.54 5.54
CA LYS A 239 -6.63 -11.58 6.54
C LYS A 239 -7.85 -12.41 6.92
N GLU A 240 -9.02 -11.79 7.11
CA GLU A 240 -10.25 -12.51 7.43
C GLU A 240 -10.75 -13.34 6.24
N ILE A 241 -10.63 -12.85 5.01
CA ILE A 241 -10.96 -13.62 3.79
C ILE A 241 -10.11 -14.89 3.74
N ALA A 242 -8.81 -14.75 3.92
CA ALA A 242 -7.90 -15.89 3.84
C ALA A 242 -8.10 -16.90 4.99
N LYS A 243 -8.48 -16.44 6.20
CA LYS A 243 -8.93 -17.32 7.28
C LYS A 243 -10.19 -18.11 6.93
N GLU A 244 -11.14 -17.52 6.19
CA GLU A 244 -12.34 -18.21 5.71
C GLU A 244 -11.98 -19.27 4.65
N LEU A 245 -11.07 -18.95 3.73
CA LEU A 245 -10.61 -19.87 2.68
C LEU A 245 -9.92 -21.12 3.22
N LYS A 246 -9.29 -21.05 4.40
CA LYS A 246 -8.71 -22.22 5.08
C LYS A 246 -9.71 -23.25 5.59
N LYS A 247 -10.96 -22.85 5.84
CA LYS A 247 -11.90 -23.72 6.52
C LYS A 247 -12.22 -24.91 5.61
N LYS A 248 -12.27 -26.12 6.20
CA LYS A 248 -12.72 -27.33 5.48
C LYS A 248 -14.06 -27.13 4.76
N ARG A 249 -14.94 -26.32 5.36
CA ARG A 249 -16.21 -25.88 4.77
C ARG A 249 -16.24 -24.36 4.71
N LYS A 250 -15.74 -23.80 3.62
CA LYS A 250 -15.80 -22.36 3.31
C LYS A 250 -17.25 -21.91 3.06
N SER A 251 -17.57 -20.69 3.46
CA SER A 251 -18.87 -20.07 3.20
C SER A 251 -18.78 -19.04 2.06
N SER A 252 -19.39 -19.35 0.91
CA SER A 252 -19.49 -18.39 -0.23
C SER A 252 -20.08 -17.06 0.21
N LYS A 253 -21.17 -17.11 0.98
CA LYS A 253 -21.81 -15.92 1.54
C LYS A 253 -20.86 -15.10 2.40
N LYS A 254 -20.02 -15.73 3.23
CA LYS A 254 -19.07 -15.00 4.06
C LYS A 254 -17.94 -14.37 3.24
N LEU A 255 -17.48 -15.05 2.19
CA LEU A 255 -16.48 -14.51 1.25
C LEU A 255 -17.05 -13.31 0.48
N GLU A 256 -18.30 -13.38 0.02
CA GLU A 256 -19.00 -12.26 -0.61
C GLU A 256 -19.15 -11.05 0.35
N GLU A 257 -19.53 -11.30 1.60
CA GLU A 257 -19.62 -10.27 2.64
C GLU A 257 -18.26 -9.61 2.90
N LEU A 258 -17.21 -10.41 3.09
CA LEU A 258 -15.86 -9.90 3.35
C LEU A 258 -15.25 -9.20 2.13
N SER A 259 -15.54 -9.67 0.92
CA SER A 259 -15.15 -8.99 -0.31
C SER A 259 -15.84 -7.62 -0.41
N GLY A 260 -17.12 -7.54 -0.06
CA GLY A 260 -17.84 -6.28 0.10
C GLY A 260 -17.21 -5.36 1.15
N ASP A 261 -16.79 -5.92 2.28
CA ASP A 261 -16.06 -5.17 3.31
C ASP A 261 -14.73 -4.61 2.79
N PHE A 262 -14.00 -5.39 1.98
CA PHE A 262 -12.75 -4.94 1.36
C PHE A 262 -12.99 -3.72 0.46
N TYR A 263 -13.93 -3.79 -0.48
CA TYR A 263 -14.24 -2.66 -1.38
C TYR A 263 -14.98 -1.51 -0.71
N THR A 264 -15.56 -1.73 0.47
CA THR A 264 -16.07 -0.65 1.32
C THR A 264 -14.92 0.14 1.93
N THR A 265 -13.87 -0.58 2.32
CA THR A 265 -12.67 -0.06 2.99
C THR A 265 -11.70 0.57 1.99
N ILE A 266 -11.45 -0.08 0.86
CA ILE A 266 -10.64 0.41 -0.26
C ILE A 266 -11.59 0.69 -1.42
N PRO A 267 -12.11 1.93 -1.57
CA PRO A 267 -13.15 2.22 -2.54
C PRO A 267 -12.60 2.09 -3.96
N THR A 268 -12.95 1.01 -4.64
CA THR A 268 -12.64 0.82 -6.06
C THR A 268 -13.91 0.52 -6.83
N LYS A 269 -13.80 0.54 -8.16
CA LYS A 269 -14.87 0.10 -9.04
C LYS A 269 -15.02 -1.42 -8.92
N ILE A 270 -16.27 -1.89 -8.88
CA ILE A 270 -16.60 -3.33 -8.93
C ILE A 270 -17.39 -3.68 -10.19
N GLY A 271 -17.75 -2.67 -10.99
CA GLY A 271 -18.53 -2.85 -12.21
C GLY A 271 -20.03 -2.93 -11.95
N ARG A 272 -20.77 -3.32 -12.98
CA ARG A 272 -22.24 -3.32 -13.00
C ARG A 272 -22.83 -4.59 -13.59
N THR A 273 -22.11 -5.28 -14.47
CA THR A 273 -22.59 -6.52 -15.07
C THR A 273 -22.52 -7.66 -14.04
N LYS A 274 -23.28 -8.74 -14.26
CA LYS A 274 -23.24 -9.90 -13.39
C LYS A 274 -21.84 -10.53 -13.32
N ASP A 275 -21.15 -10.58 -14.46
CA ASP A 275 -19.81 -11.15 -14.55
C ASP A 275 -18.80 -10.31 -13.78
N GLN A 276 -18.81 -8.98 -13.94
CA GLN A 276 -17.92 -8.08 -13.18
C GLN A 276 -18.12 -8.20 -11.67
N ILE A 277 -19.38 -8.31 -11.22
CA ILE A 277 -19.70 -8.46 -9.80
C ILE A 277 -19.25 -9.82 -9.27
N LYS A 278 -19.32 -10.87 -10.09
CA LYS A 278 -18.79 -12.19 -9.75
C LYS A 278 -17.26 -12.16 -9.65
N ASP A 279 -16.59 -11.52 -10.60
CA ASP A 279 -15.14 -11.37 -10.64
C ASP A 279 -14.61 -10.51 -9.48
N ALA A 280 -15.45 -9.63 -8.93
CA ALA A 280 -15.11 -8.85 -7.74
C ALA A 280 -15.02 -9.72 -6.46
N VAL A 281 -15.64 -10.91 -6.42
CA VAL A 281 -15.58 -11.77 -5.23
C VAL A 281 -14.16 -12.29 -5.04
N ILE A 282 -13.59 -12.04 -3.85
CA ILE A 282 -12.27 -12.50 -3.46
C ILE A 282 -12.44 -13.87 -2.77
N ASP A 283 -12.53 -14.94 -3.57
CA ASP A 283 -12.78 -16.31 -3.10
C ASP A 283 -11.67 -17.33 -3.43
N THR A 284 -10.55 -16.85 -3.99
CA THR A 284 -9.36 -17.64 -4.26
C THR A 284 -8.14 -17.06 -3.54
N VAL A 285 -7.16 -17.92 -3.28
CA VAL A 285 -5.89 -17.49 -2.68
C VAL A 285 -5.13 -16.53 -3.60
N ALA A 286 -5.16 -16.79 -4.92
CA ALA A 286 -4.55 -15.93 -5.92
C ALA A 286 -5.15 -14.51 -5.90
N ALA A 287 -6.48 -14.39 -5.83
CA ALA A 287 -7.14 -13.08 -5.73
C ALA A 287 -6.77 -12.36 -4.43
N VAL A 288 -6.68 -13.08 -3.30
CA VAL A 288 -6.20 -12.49 -2.04
C VAL A 288 -4.77 -11.96 -2.21
N ALA A 289 -3.85 -12.78 -2.74
CA ALA A 289 -2.47 -12.40 -2.96
C ALA A 289 -2.35 -11.14 -3.83
N GLU A 290 -3.06 -11.08 -4.95
CA GLU A 290 -3.09 -9.91 -5.84
C GLU A 290 -3.55 -8.64 -5.10
N LYS A 291 -4.63 -8.72 -4.30
CA LYS A 291 -5.12 -7.56 -3.54
C LYS A 291 -4.19 -7.18 -2.39
N GLN A 292 -3.44 -8.13 -1.84
CA GLN A 292 -2.40 -7.82 -0.85
C GLN A 292 -1.20 -7.11 -1.47
N ASP A 293 -0.73 -7.57 -2.62
CA ASP A 293 0.35 -6.93 -3.36
C ASP A 293 -0.05 -5.49 -3.72
N LEU A 294 -1.30 -5.30 -4.14
CA LEU A 294 -1.86 -3.96 -4.38
C LEU A 294 -1.87 -3.08 -3.13
N CYS A 295 -2.39 -3.57 -2.00
CA CYS A 295 -2.39 -2.82 -0.74
C CYS A 295 -0.96 -2.49 -0.29
N GLN A 296 -0.02 -3.42 -0.51
CA GLN A 296 1.36 -3.23 -0.17
C GLN A 296 2.01 -2.14 -1.03
N LEU A 297 1.76 -2.14 -2.33
CA LEU A 297 2.21 -1.09 -3.23
C LEU A 297 1.60 0.27 -2.85
N MET A 298 0.31 0.32 -2.49
CA MET A 298 -0.32 1.55 -1.99
C MET A 298 0.34 2.07 -0.72
N ARG A 299 0.63 1.18 0.23
CA ARG A 299 1.31 1.50 1.49
C ARG A 299 2.71 2.05 1.25
N ASP A 300 3.50 1.39 0.41
CA ASP A 300 4.87 1.78 0.13
C ASP A 300 4.91 3.16 -0.56
N MET A 301 3.99 3.40 -1.50
CA MET A 301 3.86 4.69 -2.19
C MET A 301 3.36 5.80 -1.27
N LEU A 302 2.43 5.54 -0.35
CA LEU A 302 2.02 6.52 0.67
C LEU A 302 3.14 6.83 1.68
N GLN A 303 3.97 5.84 2.02
CA GLN A 303 5.06 6.01 2.98
C GLN A 303 6.20 6.87 2.43
N VAL A 304 6.57 6.71 1.15
CA VAL A 304 7.57 7.60 0.51
C VAL A 304 7.05 9.04 0.42
N MET A 305 5.75 9.24 0.23
CA MET A 305 5.14 10.59 0.28
C MET A 305 5.18 11.22 1.66
N ALA A 306 4.96 10.41 2.71
CA ALA A 306 5.02 10.90 4.08
C ALA A 306 6.41 11.46 4.42
N THR A 307 7.46 10.88 3.82
CA THR A 307 8.85 11.33 3.96
C THR A 307 9.12 12.60 3.16
N ASP A 308 8.65 12.69 1.92
CA ASP A 308 8.71 13.90 1.09
C ASP A 308 7.48 14.01 0.20
N ALA A 309 6.64 15.02 0.44
CA ALA A 309 5.41 15.24 -0.34
C ALA A 309 5.68 15.46 -1.83
N GLY A 310 6.89 15.90 -2.21
CA GLY A 310 7.32 16.06 -3.59
C GLY A 310 7.71 14.76 -4.29
N ALA A 311 7.70 13.61 -3.61
CA ALA A 311 8.13 12.33 -4.19
C ALA A 311 7.16 11.78 -5.25
N LEU A 312 5.84 12.02 -5.12
CA LEU A 312 4.89 11.48 -6.11
C LEU A 312 4.47 12.43 -7.21
N VAL A 313 4.64 13.75 -7.08
CA VAL A 313 4.25 14.72 -8.13
C VAL A 313 5.34 15.75 -8.38
N GLY A 314 5.46 16.12 -9.67
CA GLY A 314 6.62 16.70 -10.34
C GLY A 314 7.19 18.01 -9.80
N ASP A 315 6.60 18.64 -8.78
CA ASP A 315 7.14 19.86 -8.18
C ASP A 315 8.38 19.60 -7.31
N GLY A 316 8.54 18.38 -6.76
CA GLY A 316 9.70 17.99 -5.96
C GLY A 316 10.94 17.62 -6.78
N GLY A 317 10.73 17.19 -8.02
CA GLY A 317 11.75 16.63 -8.91
C GLY A 317 12.21 15.22 -8.50
N VAL A 318 13.03 14.60 -9.35
CA VAL A 318 13.63 13.27 -9.12
C VAL A 318 14.50 13.22 -7.84
N GLU A 319 15.01 14.37 -7.40
CA GLU A 319 15.76 14.48 -6.16
C GLU A 319 14.91 14.20 -4.91
N ALA A 320 13.63 14.60 -4.92
CA ALA A 320 12.70 14.29 -3.82
C ALA A 320 12.37 12.79 -3.80
N GLN A 321 12.12 12.21 -4.99
CA GLN A 321 11.92 10.77 -5.15
C GLN A 321 13.08 9.95 -4.60
N TYR A 322 14.31 10.33 -4.97
CA TYR A 322 15.51 9.66 -4.49
C TYR A 322 15.70 9.80 -2.97
N ALA A 323 15.49 11.01 -2.43
CA ALA A 323 15.58 11.24 -0.99
C ALA A 323 14.57 10.39 -0.21
N ALA A 324 13.34 10.28 -0.71
CA ALA A 324 12.28 9.49 -0.09
C ALA A 324 12.54 7.97 -0.11
N LEU A 325 13.41 7.47 -1.00
CA LEU A 325 13.86 6.08 -0.95
C LEU A 325 14.73 5.79 0.28
N GLY A 326 15.34 6.79 0.94
CA GLY A 326 16.23 6.54 2.08
C GLY A 326 17.35 5.53 1.81
N CYS A 327 17.68 5.31 0.53
CA CYS A 327 18.60 4.31 0.04
C CYS A 327 19.61 5.00 -0.87
N THR A 328 20.89 4.89 -0.54
CA THR A 328 21.95 5.45 -1.36
C THR A 328 22.21 4.50 -2.52
N LEU A 329 21.97 4.98 -3.74
CA LEU A 329 22.30 4.30 -4.99
C LEU A 329 23.52 4.96 -5.64
N GLN A 330 24.48 4.16 -6.09
CA GLN A 330 25.67 4.59 -6.82
C GLN A 330 25.92 3.63 -7.99
N PRO A 331 26.11 4.11 -9.23
CA PRO A 331 26.48 3.24 -10.34
C PRO A 331 27.83 2.59 -10.07
N VAL A 332 27.94 1.30 -10.33
CA VAL A 332 29.20 0.56 -10.29
C VAL A 332 29.76 0.53 -11.71
N PRO A 333 30.93 1.15 -11.98
CA PRO A 333 31.49 1.19 -13.33
C PRO A 333 31.82 -0.23 -13.83
N PRO A 334 31.50 -0.58 -15.10
CA PRO A 334 31.77 -1.92 -15.65
C PRO A 334 33.24 -2.36 -15.55
N GLU A 335 34.17 -1.41 -15.64
CA GLU A 335 35.62 -1.63 -15.57
C GLU A 335 36.16 -1.79 -14.14
N SER A 336 35.31 -1.66 -13.12
CA SER A 336 35.74 -1.72 -11.72
C SER A 336 35.91 -3.16 -11.23
N GLU A 337 36.83 -3.36 -10.29
CA GLU A 337 37.01 -4.65 -9.62
C GLU A 337 35.73 -5.12 -8.90
N GLU A 338 34.96 -4.17 -8.36
CA GLU A 338 33.67 -4.44 -7.72
C GLU A 338 32.64 -4.97 -8.71
N HIS A 339 32.53 -4.37 -9.90
CA HIS A 339 31.65 -4.90 -10.95
C HIS A 339 32.04 -6.32 -11.32
N ARG A 340 33.34 -6.57 -11.56
CA ARG A 340 33.85 -7.90 -11.87
C ARG A 340 33.52 -8.92 -10.78
N ALA A 341 33.65 -8.56 -9.50
CA ALA A 341 33.31 -9.43 -8.39
C ALA A 341 31.81 -9.75 -8.31
N VAL A 342 30.94 -8.79 -8.64
CA VAL A 342 29.49 -9.03 -8.73
C VAL A 342 29.17 -9.99 -9.89
N MET A 343 29.80 -9.78 -11.05
CA MET A 343 29.62 -10.66 -12.22
C MET A 343 30.14 -12.07 -11.97
N GLU A 344 31.31 -12.22 -11.34
CA GLU A 344 31.85 -13.52 -10.91
C GLU A 344 30.88 -14.23 -9.96
N ARG A 345 30.31 -13.51 -8.99
CA ARG A 345 29.29 -14.09 -8.10
C ARG A 345 28.03 -14.55 -8.84
N ILE A 346 27.60 -13.83 -9.88
CA ILE A 346 26.48 -14.24 -10.74
C ILE A 346 26.84 -15.51 -11.50
N GLU A 347 28.01 -15.54 -12.15
CA GLU A 347 28.52 -16.70 -12.89
C GLU A 347 28.63 -17.94 -12.00
N GLU A 348 29.16 -17.80 -10.78
CA GLU A 348 29.20 -18.86 -9.77
C GLU A 348 27.81 -19.33 -9.36
N SER A 349 26.81 -18.44 -9.33
CA SER A 349 25.41 -18.82 -9.07
C SER A 349 24.84 -19.66 -10.19
N VAL A 350 24.96 -19.19 -11.43
CA VAL A 350 24.43 -19.88 -12.61
C VAL A 350 25.08 -21.25 -12.78
N GLN A 351 26.38 -21.35 -12.51
CA GLN A 351 27.09 -22.63 -12.56
C GLN A 351 26.60 -23.63 -11.51
N ARG A 352 26.18 -23.14 -10.32
CA ARG A 352 25.66 -23.97 -9.24
C ARG A 352 24.22 -24.42 -9.50
N SER A 353 23.38 -23.55 -10.05
CA SER A 353 21.99 -23.88 -10.43
C SER A 353 21.90 -24.67 -11.74
N HIS A 354 23.02 -25.11 -12.31
CA HIS A 354 23.09 -25.75 -13.64
C HIS A 354 22.41 -24.92 -14.76
N GLY A 355 22.36 -23.61 -14.59
CA GLY A 355 21.81 -22.68 -15.57
C GLY A 355 22.71 -22.50 -16.80
N GLN A 356 22.16 -21.84 -17.83
CA GLN A 356 22.86 -21.71 -19.10
C GLN A 356 23.84 -20.52 -19.08
N LEU A 357 25.11 -20.81 -18.78
CA LEU A 357 26.18 -19.81 -18.68
C LEU A 357 26.41 -19.01 -19.98
N ASP A 358 26.11 -19.59 -21.14
CA ASP A 358 26.23 -18.94 -22.45
C ASP A 358 25.32 -17.70 -22.59
N LEU A 359 24.19 -17.68 -21.87
CA LEU A 359 23.29 -16.52 -21.83
C LEU A 359 23.92 -15.34 -21.09
N LEU A 360 24.79 -15.59 -20.10
CA LEU A 360 25.53 -14.54 -19.39
C LEU A 360 26.57 -13.84 -20.29
N ARG A 361 27.13 -14.54 -21.29
CA ARG A 361 28.30 -14.10 -22.07
C ARG A 361 28.03 -13.84 -23.55
N GLY A 362 26.80 -14.03 -24.03
CA GLY A 362 26.43 -13.88 -25.44
C GLY A 362 26.74 -12.49 -26.02
N GLY A 363 27.14 -12.44 -27.29
CA GLY A 363 27.63 -11.24 -28.01
C GLY A 363 26.68 -10.04 -28.12
N GLY A 364 25.50 -10.09 -27.48
CA GLY A 364 24.52 -9.01 -27.37
C GLY A 364 24.56 -8.23 -26.04
N GLY A 365 25.54 -8.45 -25.17
CA GLY A 365 25.76 -7.64 -23.95
C GLY A 365 25.37 -8.28 -22.62
N GLY A 366 25.10 -9.59 -22.58
CA GLY A 366 24.73 -10.32 -21.36
C GLY A 366 23.37 -9.88 -20.75
N PRO A 367 22.88 -10.55 -19.70
CA PRO A 367 21.59 -10.26 -19.10
C PRO A 367 21.66 -9.12 -18.10
N VAL A 368 22.86 -8.77 -17.61
CA VAL A 368 23.08 -7.67 -16.68
C VAL A 368 23.40 -6.39 -17.45
N ARG A 369 22.46 -5.45 -17.42
CA ARG A 369 22.56 -4.14 -18.09
C ARG A 369 23.35 -3.14 -17.25
N ALA A 370 23.11 -3.10 -15.95
CA ALA A 370 23.83 -2.21 -15.03
C ALA A 370 23.80 -2.75 -13.59
N VAL A 371 24.83 -2.38 -12.84
CA VAL A 371 24.97 -2.70 -11.41
C VAL A 371 25.00 -1.39 -10.62
N TYR A 372 24.16 -1.30 -9.59
CA TYR A 372 24.13 -0.17 -8.68
C TYR A 372 24.44 -0.67 -7.27
N ARG A 373 25.42 -0.06 -6.60
CA ARG A 373 25.60 -0.24 -5.17
C ARG A 373 24.42 0.40 -4.46
N ALA A 374 23.72 -0.38 -3.65
CA ALA A 374 22.54 0.03 -2.91
C ALA A 374 22.82 -0.09 -1.40
N ARG A 375 22.61 0.99 -0.65
CA ARG A 375 22.86 1.00 0.79
C ARG A 375 21.73 1.68 1.55
N ARG A 376 21.09 0.92 2.44
CA ARG A 376 20.12 1.40 3.42
C ARG A 376 20.82 1.55 4.77
N ALA A 377 20.91 2.79 5.28
CA ALA A 377 21.62 3.07 6.53
C ALA A 377 21.02 2.32 7.73
N GLU A 378 19.71 2.18 7.75
CA GLU A 378 19.00 1.43 8.80
C GLU A 378 19.31 -0.07 8.77
N GLU A 379 19.37 -0.69 7.58
CA GLU A 379 19.74 -2.11 7.45
C GLU A 379 21.19 -2.32 7.85
N GLU A 380 22.09 -1.42 7.48
CA GLU A 380 23.50 -1.50 7.89
C GLU A 380 23.66 -1.44 9.42
N ALA A 381 22.85 -0.61 10.10
CA ALA A 381 22.87 -0.50 11.55
C ALA A 381 22.21 -1.70 12.25
N ARG A 382 21.19 -2.31 11.63
CA ARG A 382 20.47 -3.48 12.19
C ARG A 382 21.14 -4.80 11.86
N PHE A 383 21.91 -4.89 10.78
CA PHE A 383 22.46 -6.15 10.28
C PHE A 383 23.15 -6.93 11.39
N THR A 384 22.74 -8.18 11.52
CA THR A 384 22.93 -8.94 12.75
C THR A 384 24.41 -9.12 13.10
N ALA A 385 24.79 -8.72 14.31
CA ALA A 385 26.09 -9.06 14.88
C ALA A 385 26.10 -10.47 15.50
N ARG A 386 24.95 -11.14 15.58
CA ARG A 386 24.82 -12.48 16.18
C ARG A 386 25.32 -13.57 15.25
N VAL A 387 25.01 -13.45 13.95
CA VAL A 387 25.30 -14.46 12.94
C VAL A 387 26.44 -13.97 12.06
N THR A 388 27.67 -14.17 12.53
CA THR A 388 28.89 -13.65 11.88
C THR A 388 29.56 -14.64 10.93
N LYS A 389 29.21 -15.93 11.02
CA LYS A 389 29.73 -16.99 10.15
C LYS A 389 28.73 -17.29 9.04
N ASN A 390 29.23 -17.76 7.89
CA ASN A 390 28.42 -18.10 6.71
C ASN A 390 27.49 -16.94 6.30
N GLN A 391 28.12 -15.83 5.89
CA GLN A 391 27.43 -14.71 5.25
C GLN A 391 27.68 -14.79 3.75
N GLN A 392 26.62 -14.78 2.95
CA GLN A 392 26.71 -14.97 1.50
C GLN A 392 25.98 -13.85 0.78
N LEU A 393 26.51 -13.46 -0.39
CA LEU A 393 25.73 -12.67 -1.34
C LEU A 393 24.73 -13.60 -2.03
N LEU A 394 23.45 -13.30 -1.92
CA LEU A 394 22.36 -14.06 -2.54
C LEU A 394 21.39 -13.12 -3.26
N PHE A 395 20.57 -13.70 -4.14
CA PHE A 395 19.70 -12.95 -5.04
C PHE A 395 18.25 -12.95 -4.53
N HIS A 396 17.55 -11.85 -4.77
CA HIS A 396 16.12 -11.72 -4.50
C HIS A 396 15.43 -11.02 -5.68
N GLY A 397 14.60 -11.78 -6.40
CA GLY A 397 13.77 -11.28 -7.48
C GLY A 397 12.43 -10.74 -6.99
N SER A 398 11.93 -9.69 -7.63
CA SER A 398 10.57 -9.20 -7.42
C SER A 398 10.04 -8.52 -8.67
N ARG A 399 8.73 -8.26 -8.72
CA ARG A 399 8.13 -7.46 -9.80
C ARG A 399 8.71 -6.05 -9.79
N ALA A 400 8.92 -5.48 -10.97
CA ALA A 400 9.53 -4.15 -11.12
C ALA A 400 8.81 -3.05 -10.31
N CYS A 401 7.48 -3.09 -10.25
CA CYS A 401 6.67 -2.13 -9.50
C CYS A 401 6.92 -2.14 -7.97
N ASN A 402 7.50 -3.21 -7.42
CA ASN A 402 7.76 -3.33 -5.99
C ASN A 402 9.06 -2.63 -5.54
N PHE A 403 9.94 -2.26 -6.47
CA PHE A 403 11.29 -1.79 -6.13
C PHE A 403 11.33 -0.45 -5.41
N VAL A 404 10.32 0.42 -5.58
CA VAL A 404 10.19 1.61 -4.72
C VAL A 404 10.01 1.21 -3.26
N GLY A 405 9.16 0.21 -2.97
CA GLY A 405 8.96 -0.34 -1.64
C GLY A 405 10.18 -1.07 -1.09
N LEU A 406 10.80 -1.92 -1.90
CA LEU A 406 11.99 -2.68 -1.51
C LEU A 406 13.17 -1.75 -1.18
N LEU A 407 13.40 -0.70 -1.97
CA LEU A 407 14.47 0.25 -1.71
C LEU A 407 14.14 1.20 -0.56
N SER A 408 12.87 1.57 -0.34
CA SER A 408 12.46 2.53 0.71
C SER A 408 12.29 1.94 2.10
N ARG A 409 11.79 0.72 2.18
CA ARG A 409 11.50 0.05 3.44
C ARG A 409 12.38 -1.18 3.68
N GLY A 410 12.88 -1.82 2.64
CA GLY A 410 13.55 -3.11 2.72
C GLY A 410 12.59 -4.27 2.46
N ILE A 411 13.16 -5.48 2.42
CA ILE A 411 12.40 -6.73 2.25
C ILE A 411 11.69 -7.05 3.57
N LEU A 412 10.38 -7.30 3.50
CA LEU A 412 9.58 -7.68 4.67
C LEU A 412 9.44 -9.19 4.76
N LEU A 413 9.24 -9.67 5.99
CA LEU A 413 8.71 -11.01 6.21
C LEU A 413 7.31 -11.15 5.56
N PRO A 414 6.99 -12.34 5.01
CA PRO A 414 5.66 -12.61 4.48
C PRO A 414 4.58 -12.31 5.52
N LYS A 415 3.52 -11.60 5.12
CA LYS A 415 2.38 -11.37 6.00
C LYS A 415 1.64 -12.68 6.28
N ILE A 416 0.99 -12.77 7.44
CA ILE A 416 0.21 -13.94 7.91
C ILE A 416 -0.68 -14.57 6.82
N VAL A 417 -1.21 -13.79 5.88
CA VAL A 417 -2.08 -14.29 4.80
C VAL A 417 -1.35 -15.17 3.79
N VAL A 418 -0.07 -14.87 3.53
CA VAL A 418 0.81 -15.67 2.66
C VAL A 418 1.15 -16.98 3.36
N SER A 419 1.28 -16.94 4.68
CA SER A 419 1.57 -18.12 5.51
C SER A 419 0.41 -19.03 5.81
N LEU A 420 -0.74 -18.71 5.26
CA LEU A 420 -1.94 -19.45 5.56
C LEU A 420 -1.96 -20.86 4.94
N GLY A 421 -0.94 -21.28 4.17
CA GLY A 421 -0.80 -22.69 3.75
C GLY A 421 -1.98 -23.21 2.93
N VAL A 422 -2.83 -22.31 2.43
CA VAL A 422 -3.75 -22.60 1.34
C VAL A 422 -2.93 -22.29 0.12
N THR A 423 -2.56 -23.31 -0.63
CA THR A 423 -1.84 -23.28 -1.90
C THR A 423 -1.97 -21.93 -2.62
N ARG A 424 -1.08 -20.99 -2.29
CA ARG A 424 -0.55 -20.12 -3.34
C ARG A 424 0.41 -21.02 -4.11
N THR A 425 0.55 -20.77 -5.40
CA THR A 425 1.64 -21.33 -6.20
C THR A 425 3.03 -20.81 -5.77
N ASP A 426 3.11 -19.88 -4.80
CA ASP A 426 4.33 -19.21 -4.31
C ASP A 426 4.39 -19.09 -2.76
N GLY A 427 3.60 -19.90 -2.03
CA GLY A 427 3.73 -19.98 -0.59
C GLY A 427 5.07 -20.64 -0.27
N GLY A 428 5.99 -19.86 0.30
CA GLY A 428 7.38 -20.27 0.53
C GLY A 428 7.49 -21.70 1.07
N TRP A 429 8.29 -22.54 0.40
CA TRP A 429 8.39 -23.98 0.66
C TRP A 429 9.00 -24.35 2.02
N LEU A 430 9.44 -23.35 2.76
CA LEU A 430 10.02 -23.44 4.10
C LEU A 430 9.36 -22.43 5.05
N GLY A 431 8.10 -22.07 4.83
CA GLY A 431 7.31 -21.20 5.72
C GLY A 431 7.55 -19.69 5.55
N ASP A 432 7.49 -18.95 6.65
CA ASP A 432 7.30 -17.50 6.69
C ASP A 432 8.63 -16.76 6.82
N GLY A 433 9.54 -17.03 5.90
CA GLY A 433 10.82 -16.37 5.85
C GLY A 433 10.97 -15.42 4.68
N ILE A 434 12.10 -14.72 4.68
CA ILE A 434 12.60 -14.00 3.51
C ILE A 434 13.40 -14.99 2.68
N TYR A 435 12.99 -15.13 1.42
CA TYR A 435 13.55 -16.08 0.46
C TYR A 435 14.65 -15.43 -0.37
N PHE A 436 15.74 -16.17 -0.50
CA PHE A 436 16.87 -15.87 -1.36
C PHE A 436 17.23 -17.12 -2.15
N GLY A 437 17.78 -16.95 -3.34
CA GLY A 437 18.19 -18.07 -4.17
C GLY A 437 19.43 -17.74 -4.98
N ASP A 438 19.74 -18.66 -5.89
CA ASP A 438 20.66 -18.39 -6.98
C ASP A 438 20.05 -17.38 -7.97
N PHE A 439 20.90 -16.88 -8.87
CA PHE A 439 20.52 -15.86 -9.86
C PHE A 439 19.34 -16.34 -10.72
N ASP A 440 19.43 -17.54 -11.30
CA ASP A 440 18.40 -18.07 -12.22
C ASP A 440 17.07 -18.35 -11.50
N THR A 441 17.14 -18.95 -10.31
CA THR A 441 15.95 -19.16 -9.46
C THR A 441 15.26 -17.84 -9.16
N SER A 442 16.04 -16.80 -8.85
CA SER A 442 15.52 -15.47 -8.54
C SER A 442 14.93 -14.75 -9.77
N LEU A 443 15.42 -15.05 -10.98
CA LEU A 443 14.88 -14.47 -12.23
C LEU A 443 13.41 -14.81 -12.42
N ASN A 444 12.97 -16.01 -12.03
CA ASN A 444 11.58 -16.46 -12.14
C ASN A 444 10.59 -15.60 -11.34
N TYR A 445 11.07 -14.85 -10.36
CA TYR A 445 10.27 -13.94 -9.54
C TYR A 445 10.32 -12.47 -10.02
N THR A 446 11.10 -12.19 -11.06
CA THR A 446 11.16 -10.86 -11.68
C THR A 446 10.05 -10.68 -12.71
N SER A 447 9.67 -9.42 -12.94
CA SER A 447 8.81 -9.06 -14.06
C SER A 447 9.41 -7.90 -14.81
N SER A 448 9.23 -7.90 -16.12
CA SER A 448 9.67 -6.82 -17.00
C SER A 448 8.82 -5.58 -16.73
N SER A 449 9.49 -4.46 -16.52
CA SER A 449 8.82 -3.15 -16.54
C SER A 449 8.26 -2.84 -17.92
N SER A 450 7.43 -1.80 -17.99
CA SER A 450 6.95 -1.19 -19.24
C SER A 450 8.05 -0.82 -20.25
N LYS A 451 9.31 -0.73 -19.81
CA LYS A 451 10.49 -0.44 -20.66
C LYS A 451 11.31 -1.68 -21.03
N GLY A 452 10.85 -2.89 -20.69
CA GLY A 452 11.62 -4.12 -20.92
C GLY A 452 12.85 -4.23 -20.02
N ILE A 453 12.76 -3.73 -18.78
CA ILE A 453 13.83 -3.84 -17.77
C ILE A 453 13.31 -4.66 -16.60
N LYS A 454 14.03 -5.72 -16.23
CA LYS A 454 13.84 -6.47 -14.99
C LYS A 454 14.79 -5.94 -13.93
N TYR A 455 14.41 -6.06 -12.67
CA TYR A 455 15.24 -5.64 -11.54
C TYR A 455 15.42 -6.79 -10.55
N MET A 456 16.59 -6.84 -9.92
CA MET A 456 16.92 -7.86 -8.92
C MET A 456 17.79 -7.26 -7.82
N LEU A 457 17.56 -7.65 -6.56
CA LEU A 457 18.45 -7.29 -5.46
C LEU A 457 19.52 -8.35 -5.23
N VAL A 458 20.70 -7.90 -4.85
CA VAL A 458 21.76 -8.75 -4.29
C VAL A 458 21.95 -8.33 -2.84
N ASN A 459 21.80 -9.27 -1.93
CA ASN A 459 21.79 -9.03 -0.49
C ASN A 459 22.90 -9.82 0.17
N LEU A 460 23.55 -9.23 1.17
CA LEU A 460 24.38 -9.98 2.10
C LEU A 460 23.47 -10.63 3.13
N VAL A 461 23.44 -11.96 3.14
CA VAL A 461 22.55 -12.76 3.99
C VAL A 461 23.37 -13.55 4.99
N ALA A 462 23.11 -13.33 6.27
CA ALA A 462 23.71 -14.03 7.39
C ALA A 462 22.97 -15.35 7.66
N LEU A 463 23.35 -16.39 6.92
CA LEU A 463 22.74 -17.72 6.98
C LEU A 463 23.14 -18.47 8.26
N GLY A 464 24.37 -18.29 8.74
CA GLY A 464 24.82 -18.97 9.95
C GLY A 464 24.80 -20.48 9.80
N ARG A 465 24.29 -21.16 10.84
CA ARG A 465 24.07 -22.60 10.77
C ARG A 465 22.74 -22.89 10.07
N MET A 466 22.82 -23.42 8.86
CA MET A 466 21.64 -23.73 8.05
C MET A 466 21.09 -25.12 8.39
N LYS A 467 19.77 -25.25 8.45
CA LYS A 467 19.10 -26.55 8.46
C LYS A 467 18.74 -26.93 7.04
N ASP A 468 19.33 -28.02 6.55
CA ASP A 468 18.96 -28.59 5.25
C ASP A 468 17.63 -29.34 5.33
N PHE A 469 16.82 -29.14 4.30
CA PHE A 469 15.56 -29.81 4.03
C PHE A 469 15.59 -30.38 2.61
N SER A 470 15.16 -31.63 2.47
CA SER A 470 14.86 -32.27 1.19
C SER A 470 13.37 -32.27 0.87
N ASN A 471 12.50 -32.08 1.88
CA ASN A 471 11.05 -32.03 1.71
C ASN A 471 10.52 -30.63 2.08
N ILE A 472 9.52 -30.18 1.33
CA ILE A 472 8.82 -28.93 1.53
C ILE A 472 8.16 -28.95 2.91
N THR A 473 8.47 -27.93 3.72
CA THR A 473 8.02 -27.83 5.11
C THR A 473 7.27 -26.53 5.33
N TYR A 474 5.94 -26.59 5.17
CA TYR A 474 5.06 -25.45 5.38
C TYR A 474 4.96 -25.03 6.86
N GLY A 475 4.69 -23.75 7.10
CA GLY A 475 4.30 -23.23 8.41
C GLY A 475 5.45 -22.97 9.39
N LEU A 476 6.70 -23.11 8.97
CA LEU A 476 7.84 -22.65 9.76
C LEU A 476 7.76 -21.13 9.96
N GLN A 477 7.94 -20.67 11.19
CA GLN A 477 7.96 -19.25 11.56
C GLN A 477 9.35 -18.80 12.02
N LYS A 478 10.25 -19.76 12.17
CA LYS A 478 11.61 -19.63 12.68
C LYS A 478 12.38 -20.90 12.31
N PRO A 479 13.72 -20.84 12.24
CA PRO A 479 14.51 -22.03 11.98
C PRO A 479 14.35 -23.04 13.14
N PRO A 480 14.55 -24.35 12.89
CA PRO A 480 14.60 -25.35 13.94
C PRO A 480 15.66 -25.03 15.00
N LYS A 481 15.45 -25.56 16.23
CA LYS A 481 16.33 -25.25 17.37
C LYS A 481 17.78 -25.60 17.04
N GLY A 482 18.68 -24.64 17.24
CA GLY A 482 20.12 -24.80 16.99
C GLY A 482 20.58 -24.37 15.60
N TYR A 483 19.67 -23.85 14.78
CA TYR A 483 19.93 -23.32 13.45
C TYR A 483 19.52 -21.84 13.36
N ASP A 484 20.14 -21.12 12.43
CA ASP A 484 19.92 -19.69 12.19
C ASP A 484 19.12 -19.43 10.92
N SER A 485 19.11 -20.38 9.97
CA SER A 485 18.35 -20.32 8.71
C SER A 485 17.95 -21.72 8.24
N CYS A 486 17.14 -21.78 7.19
CA CYS A 486 16.77 -23.01 6.50
C CYS A 486 17.30 -22.99 5.07
N HIS A 487 17.62 -24.17 4.54
CA HIS A 487 18.11 -24.38 3.18
C HIS A 487 17.32 -25.53 2.54
N GLY A 488 16.63 -25.24 1.43
CA GLY A 488 16.05 -26.24 0.55
C GLY A 488 17.14 -26.76 -0.36
N ASN A 489 17.54 -28.02 -0.16
CA ASN A 489 18.68 -28.61 -0.85
C ASN A 489 18.20 -29.52 -2.00
N PRO A 490 18.35 -29.13 -3.28
CA PRO A 490 17.98 -29.98 -4.41
C PRO A 490 18.88 -31.22 -4.53
N GLU A 491 20.11 -31.16 -4.01
CA GLU A 491 21.12 -32.22 -4.11
C GLU A 491 21.08 -33.23 -2.94
N ALA A 492 19.96 -33.33 -2.22
CA ALA A 492 19.85 -34.24 -1.10
C ALA A 492 20.00 -35.72 -1.55
N GLU A 493 20.82 -36.50 -0.83
CA GLU A 493 21.16 -37.89 -1.19
C GLU A 493 19.93 -38.81 -1.33
N GLU A 494 18.86 -38.54 -0.58
CA GLU A 494 17.62 -39.34 -0.57
C GLU A 494 16.59 -38.86 -1.61
N GLY A 495 16.95 -37.90 -2.48
CA GLY A 495 16.05 -37.18 -3.37
C GLY A 495 15.42 -35.95 -2.69
N SER A 496 15.08 -34.94 -3.48
CA SER A 496 14.55 -33.66 -2.99
C SER A 496 13.29 -33.24 -3.73
N GLU A 497 12.35 -32.63 -3.00
CA GLU A 497 11.20 -31.91 -3.54
C GLU A 497 11.57 -30.50 -4.03
N PHE A 498 12.79 -30.04 -3.75
CA PHE A 498 13.31 -28.76 -4.24
C PHE A 498 14.01 -28.97 -5.59
N GLU A 499 13.65 -28.16 -6.58
CA GLU A 499 14.34 -28.11 -7.89
C GLU A 499 15.58 -27.24 -7.85
N ASP A 500 15.56 -26.19 -7.01
CA ASP A 500 16.61 -25.19 -6.86
C ASP A 500 17.03 -25.02 -5.40
N HIS A 501 18.22 -24.42 -5.19
CA HIS A 501 18.64 -24.00 -3.86
C HIS A 501 17.79 -22.83 -3.34
N GLU A 502 17.09 -23.05 -2.23
CA GLU A 502 16.32 -22.01 -1.53
C GLU A 502 16.92 -21.69 -0.16
N TYR A 503 17.28 -20.44 0.08
CA TYR A 503 17.83 -19.97 1.36
C TYR A 503 16.83 -19.08 2.07
N VAL A 504 16.51 -19.41 3.33
CA VAL A 504 15.40 -18.77 4.04
C VAL A 504 15.83 -18.30 5.42
N VAL A 505 15.69 -17.00 5.66
CA VAL A 505 15.92 -16.36 6.98
C VAL A 505 14.59 -15.86 7.56
N TYR A 506 14.45 -15.87 8.88
CA TYR A 506 13.18 -15.55 9.55
C TYR A 506 13.26 -14.29 10.42
N GLN A 507 14.33 -13.51 10.23
CA GLN A 507 14.56 -12.23 10.91
C GLN A 507 15.07 -11.22 9.89
N GLU A 508 14.49 -10.03 9.89
CA GLU A 508 14.82 -8.97 8.92
C GLU A 508 16.27 -8.48 9.08
N ASP A 509 16.85 -8.61 10.27
CA ASP A 509 18.23 -8.22 10.57
C ASP A 509 19.28 -9.22 10.06
N GLN A 510 18.89 -10.40 9.58
CA GLN A 510 19.80 -11.37 8.97
C GLN A 510 20.18 -11.04 7.53
N GLN A 511 19.67 -9.95 6.96
CA GLN A 511 19.98 -9.55 5.60
C GLN A 511 20.19 -8.05 5.49
N LYS A 512 20.99 -7.63 4.52
CA LYS A 512 21.02 -6.24 4.07
C LYS A 512 21.24 -6.17 2.57
N VAL A 513 20.60 -5.21 1.91
CA VAL A 513 20.85 -4.95 0.49
C VAL A 513 22.30 -4.49 0.28
N GLN A 514 22.93 -4.96 -0.81
CA GLN A 514 24.26 -4.53 -1.24
C GLN A 514 24.23 -3.96 -2.66
N TYR A 515 23.49 -4.60 -3.56
CA TYR A 515 23.39 -4.17 -4.95
C TYR A 515 21.96 -4.27 -5.48
N LEU A 516 21.68 -3.44 -6.49
CA LEU A 516 20.53 -3.51 -7.37
C LEU A 516 21.05 -3.78 -8.79
N LEU A 517 20.51 -4.80 -9.44
CA LEU A 517 20.81 -5.13 -10.83
C LEU A 517 19.68 -4.63 -11.72
N GLU A 518 20.04 -3.97 -12.83
CA GLU A 518 19.18 -3.81 -14.00
C GLU A 518 19.48 -4.95 -14.97
N LEU A 519 18.43 -5.63 -15.40
CA LEU A 519 18.53 -6.80 -16.26
C LEU A 519 17.72 -6.59 -17.54
N ASN A 520 18.20 -7.16 -18.65
CA ASN A 520 17.49 -7.14 -19.92
C ASN A 520 16.20 -8.00 -19.85
N ASP A 521 15.21 -7.70 -20.69
CA ASP A 521 13.95 -8.46 -20.73
C ASP A 521 14.16 -9.90 -21.23
N GLU A 522 14.85 -10.02 -22.36
CA GLU A 522 15.29 -11.27 -22.96
C GLU A 522 16.56 -11.74 -22.23
N ILE A 523 16.40 -12.80 -21.42
CA ILE A 523 17.49 -13.48 -20.72
C ILE A 523 17.49 -14.92 -21.19
#